data_AF-A0AAP2UP17-F1
#
_entry.id   AF-A0AAP2UP17-F1
#
_cell.length_a   1.000
_cell.length_b   1.000
_cell.length_c   1.000
_cell.angle_alpha   90.00
_cell.angle_beta   90.00
_cell.angle_gamma   90.00
#
_symmetry.space_group_name_H-M   'P 1'
#
loop_
_entity.id
_entity.type
_entity.pdbx_description
1 polymer ?
#
loop_
_entity_poly.entity_id
_entity_poly.type
_entity_poly.pdbx_seq_one_letter_code
_entity_poly.pdbx_strand_id
1 'polypeptide(L)'
;MRKQILLISLLLLLSGCSKKAEAGISKTTCRGTLMDTFIETTMDSENQRISTQSIQLHTDYRTLGYNKQQAQACVKQYQKDYANIRGLTYQASVTDKEMKQLLVLKLTDIDTAQLKKLDFIQTLEDAVFDVHTAVVVYEQQGLTCSTKPAA
;
A
#
# COMPACT_ATOMS: atom_id res chain seq x y z
N MET A 1 17.05 -6.24 -19.27
CA MET A 1 16.47 -5.02 -18.68
C MET A 1 16.12 -5.33 -17.23
N ARG A 2 16.81 -4.72 -16.27
CA ARG A 2 16.53 -4.90 -14.83
C ARG A 2 15.16 -4.28 -14.55
N LYS A 3 14.19 -5.09 -14.15
CA LYS A 3 12.90 -4.61 -13.63
C LYS A 3 13.18 -3.92 -12.30
N GLN A 4 13.35 -2.59 -12.29
CA GLN A 4 13.24 -1.81 -11.05
C GLN A 4 11.75 -1.72 -10.73
N ILE A 5 11.24 -2.78 -10.11
CA ILE A 5 9.90 -2.80 -9.52
C ILE A 5 10.00 -1.87 -8.30
N LEU A 6 9.13 -0.86 -8.24
CA LEU A 6 8.91 -0.04 -7.05
C LEU A 6 8.59 -0.97 -5.87
N LEU A 7 9.62 -1.33 -5.10
CA LEU A 7 9.51 -2.07 -3.86
C LEU A 7 9.02 -1.08 -2.79
N ILE A 8 7.73 -0.78 -2.80
CA ILE A 8 7.07 -0.13 -1.67
C ILE A 8 6.88 -1.22 -0.62
N SER A 9 7.93 -1.48 0.17
CA SER A 9 7.96 -2.57 1.12
C SER A 9 6.88 -2.36 2.20
N LEU A 10 5.67 -2.87 1.97
CA LEU A 10 4.63 -2.94 2.98
C LEU A 10 5.02 -4.02 4.00
N LEU A 11 5.83 -3.68 5.00
CA LEU A 11 6.22 -4.61 6.08
C LEU A 11 5.09 -4.78 7.08
N LEU A 12 4.78 -6.03 7.38
CA LEU A 12 3.83 -6.46 8.41
C LEU A 12 4.54 -7.46 9.33
N LEU A 13 5.02 -7.07 10.52
CA LEU A 13 5.38 -8.02 11.60
C LEU A 13 5.56 -7.49 13.02
N LEU A 14 5.09 -8.37 13.90
CA LEU A 14 5.48 -8.78 15.27
C LEU A 14 5.24 -7.87 16.48
N SER A 15 4.59 -8.54 17.43
CA SER A 15 4.15 -8.18 18.76
C SER A 15 5.26 -7.66 19.66
N GLY A 16 5.14 -6.39 20.05
CA GLY A 16 5.52 -5.94 21.38
C GLY A 16 4.26 -5.81 22.25
N CYS A 17 4.34 -6.14 23.53
CA CYS A 17 3.30 -5.78 24.49
C CYS A 17 3.18 -4.24 24.55
N SER A 18 2.27 -3.66 23.78
CA SER A 18 1.95 -2.24 23.83
C SER A 18 0.75 -2.00 24.74
N LYS A 19 0.88 -0.91 25.52
CA LYS A 19 -0.07 -0.45 26.55
C LYS A 19 -1.50 -0.38 26.02
N LYS A 20 -2.45 -0.71 26.91
CA LYS A 20 -3.91 -0.54 26.83
C LYS A 20 -4.34 0.32 25.63
N ALA A 21 -4.94 -0.33 24.63
CA ALA A 21 -5.53 0.31 23.47
C ALA A 21 -6.52 1.41 23.89
N GLU A 22 -6.36 2.61 23.35
CA GLU A 22 -7.47 3.56 23.28
C GLU A 22 -8.55 2.93 22.41
N ALA A 23 -9.71 2.65 23.02
CA ALA A 23 -10.86 2.09 22.33
C ALA A 23 -11.40 3.15 21.37
N GLY A 24 -11.07 3.02 20.08
CA GLY A 24 -11.49 3.97 19.08
C GLY A 24 -11.16 3.52 17.66
N ILE A 25 -12.08 3.82 16.75
CA ILE A 25 -11.81 3.75 15.32
C ILE A 25 -10.93 4.96 14.98
N SER A 26 -9.82 4.71 14.29
CA SER A 26 -8.89 5.75 13.88
C SER A 26 -8.48 5.59 12.43
N LYS A 27 -8.14 6.72 11.82
CA LYS A 27 -7.66 6.82 10.46
C LYS A 27 -6.25 7.38 10.47
N THR A 28 -5.30 6.60 9.96
CA THR A 28 -3.90 7.01 9.84
C THR A 28 -3.55 7.22 8.37
N THR A 29 -2.99 8.37 8.04
CA THR A 29 -2.52 8.70 6.69
C THR A 29 -1.01 8.90 6.71
N CYS A 30 -0.30 8.12 5.91
CA CYS A 30 1.14 8.20 5.67
C CYS A 30 1.40 8.63 4.22
N ARG A 31 2.18 9.68 4.01
CA ARG A 31 2.43 10.24 2.68
C ARG A 31 3.87 10.67 2.47
N GLY A 32 4.33 10.60 1.23
CA GLY A 32 5.66 11.03 0.83
C GLY A 32 5.95 10.71 -0.63
N THR A 33 7.19 10.91 -1.05
CA THR A 33 7.65 10.54 -2.39
C THR A 33 8.78 9.54 -2.27
N LEU A 34 8.63 8.37 -2.90
CA LEU A 34 9.68 7.37 -3.04
C LEU A 34 9.98 7.17 -4.52
N MET A 35 11.25 7.29 -4.91
CA MET A 35 11.70 7.01 -6.29
C MET A 35 10.81 7.67 -7.37
N ASP A 36 10.53 8.98 -7.22
CA ASP A 36 9.67 9.78 -8.11
C ASP A 36 8.18 9.37 -8.18
N THR A 37 7.75 8.49 -7.28
CA THR A 37 6.34 8.15 -7.07
C THR A 37 5.86 8.82 -5.78
N PHE A 38 4.83 9.66 -5.90
CA PHE A 38 4.07 10.08 -4.73
C PHE A 38 3.25 8.91 -4.22
N ILE A 39 3.31 8.67 -2.92
CA ILE A 39 2.61 7.61 -2.23
C ILE A 39 1.78 8.25 -1.13
N GLU A 40 0.49 7.90 -1.08
CA GLU A 40 -0.38 8.19 0.05
C GLU A 40 -1.06 6.89 0.48
N THR A 41 -0.75 6.43 1.68
CA THR A 41 -1.41 5.30 2.32
C THR A 41 -2.36 5.81 3.40
N THR A 42 -3.59 5.32 3.37
CA THR A 42 -4.58 5.54 4.41
C THR A 42 -4.98 4.22 5.04
N MET A 43 -4.99 4.15 6.37
CA MET A 43 -5.30 2.95 7.16
C MET A 43 -6.44 3.27 8.11
N ASP A 44 -7.57 2.58 7.92
CA ASP A 44 -8.66 2.57 8.88
C ASP A 44 -8.40 1.44 9.88
N SER A 45 -8.38 1.76 11.16
CA SER A 45 -8.03 0.81 12.22
C SER A 45 -8.96 0.90 13.42
N GLU A 46 -9.19 -0.23 14.06
CA GLU A 46 -9.96 -0.36 15.30
C GLU A 46 -9.09 -1.09 16.32
N ASN A 47 -8.93 -0.51 17.51
CA ASN A 47 -8.08 -1.10 18.57
C ASN A 47 -6.68 -1.46 18.05
N GLN A 48 -6.07 -0.53 17.30
CA GLN A 48 -4.77 -0.67 16.62
C GLN A 48 -4.74 -1.67 15.45
N ARG A 49 -5.77 -2.49 15.25
CA ARG A 49 -5.85 -3.41 14.13
C ARG A 49 -6.40 -2.73 12.89
N ILE A 50 -5.62 -2.70 11.82
CA ILE A 50 -6.02 -2.16 10.52
C ILE A 50 -7.07 -3.10 9.90
N SER A 51 -8.23 -2.54 9.55
CA SER A 51 -9.31 -3.25 8.85
C SER A 51 -9.23 -3.02 7.34
N THR A 52 -8.93 -1.78 6.94
CA THR A 52 -8.81 -1.38 5.54
C THR A 52 -7.57 -0.54 5.32
N GLN A 53 -6.87 -0.80 4.22
CA GLN A 53 -5.73 -0.01 3.78
C GLN A 53 -5.93 0.43 2.34
N SER A 54 -5.81 1.72 2.07
CA SER A 54 -5.84 2.30 0.73
C SER A 54 -4.48 2.87 0.38
N ILE A 55 -3.91 2.52 -0.77
CA ILE A 55 -2.61 2.99 -1.24
C ILE A 55 -2.81 3.69 -2.59
N GLN A 56 -2.55 4.99 -2.62
CA GLN A 56 -2.54 5.80 -3.83
C GLN A 56 -1.10 6.00 -4.29
N LEU A 57 -0.85 5.73 -5.57
CA LEU A 57 0.45 5.92 -6.21
C LEU A 57 0.28 6.85 -7.40
N HIS A 58 1.00 7.97 -7.40
CA HIS A 58 1.08 8.87 -8.57
C HIS A 58 2.53 8.89 -9.06
N THR A 59 2.75 8.39 -10.26
CA THR A 59 4.08 8.23 -10.85
C THR A 59 4.15 8.97 -12.16
N ASP A 60 5.12 9.88 -12.32
CA ASP A 60 5.50 10.36 -13.64
C ASP A 60 6.30 9.26 -14.35
N TYR A 61 5.63 8.41 -15.11
CA TYR A 61 6.26 7.23 -15.72
C TYR A 61 7.38 7.60 -16.72
N ARG A 62 7.48 8.87 -17.14
CA ARG A 62 8.51 9.34 -18.06
C ARG A 62 9.86 9.47 -17.35
N THR A 63 9.87 9.78 -16.05
CA THR A 63 11.11 9.78 -15.26
C THR A 63 11.69 8.37 -15.14
N LEU A 64 10.83 7.36 -15.21
CA LEU A 64 11.18 5.94 -15.24
C LEU A 64 11.56 5.44 -16.65
N GLY A 65 11.58 6.32 -17.66
CA GLY A 65 11.92 5.98 -19.05
C GLY A 65 10.82 5.24 -19.82
N TYR A 66 9.59 5.18 -19.29
CA TYR A 66 8.46 4.59 -20.01
C TYR A 66 7.79 5.61 -20.93
N ASN A 67 7.28 5.11 -22.07
CA ASN A 67 6.29 5.83 -22.86
C ASN A 67 4.85 5.44 -22.42
N LYS A 68 3.86 6.19 -22.90
CA LYS A 68 2.45 5.99 -22.55
C LYS A 68 1.94 4.57 -22.84
N GLN A 69 2.34 3.96 -23.97
CA GLN A 69 1.91 2.61 -24.34
C GLN A 69 2.48 1.56 -23.37
N GLN A 70 3.75 1.71 -22.98
CA GLN A 70 4.39 0.84 -22.00
C GLN A 70 3.76 0.99 -20.61
N ALA A 71 3.47 2.21 -20.17
CA ALA A 71 2.77 2.46 -18.91
C ALA A 71 1.36 1.85 -18.92
N GLN A 72 0.61 2.00 -20.02
CA GLN A 72 -0.70 1.37 -20.19
C GLN A 72 -0.63 -0.16 -20.18
N ALA A 73 0.38 -0.75 -20.82
CA ALA A 73 0.59 -2.19 -20.79
C ALA A 73 0.91 -2.69 -19.38
N CYS A 74 1.75 -1.97 -18.64
CA CYS A 74 2.08 -2.25 -17.24
C CYS A 74 0.83 -2.24 -16.35
N VAL A 75 0.02 -1.19 -16.42
CA VAL A 75 -1.24 -1.09 -15.69
C VAL A 75 -2.20 -2.23 -16.04
N LYS A 76 -2.35 -2.55 -17.33
CA LYS A 76 -3.22 -3.65 -17.78
C LYS A 76 -2.76 -5.01 -17.24
N GLN A 77 -1.45 -5.21 -17.10
CA GLN A 77 -0.92 -6.43 -16.51
C GLN A 77 -1.29 -6.51 -15.02
N TYR A 78 -1.03 -5.44 -14.24
CA TYR A 78 -1.43 -5.39 -12.84
C TYR A 78 -2.94 -5.56 -12.63
N GLN A 79 -3.77 -5.02 -13.53
CA GLN A 79 -5.22 -5.25 -13.49
C GLN A 79 -5.57 -6.73 -13.60
N LYS A 80 -4.87 -7.49 -14.45
CA LYS A 80 -5.08 -8.94 -14.57
C LYS A 80 -4.57 -9.69 -13.35
N ASP A 81 -3.38 -9.34 -12.88
CA ASP A 81 -2.72 -10.02 -11.76
C ASP A 81 -3.52 -9.84 -10.46
N TYR A 82 -4.17 -8.68 -10.27
CA TYR A 82 -4.86 -8.34 -9.03
C TYR A 82 -6.38 -8.62 -9.07
N ALA A 83 -6.96 -8.91 -10.25
CA ALA A 83 -8.42 -9.04 -10.41
C ALA A 83 -9.07 -10.10 -9.51
N ASN A 84 -8.35 -11.18 -9.20
CA ASN A 84 -8.89 -12.34 -8.50
C ASN A 84 -8.40 -12.48 -7.05
N ILE A 85 -7.68 -11.48 -6.54
CA ILE A 85 -7.20 -11.49 -5.16
C ILE A 85 -8.35 -11.06 -4.26
N ARG A 86 -8.92 -12.00 -3.51
CA ARG A 86 -9.97 -11.71 -2.54
C ARG A 86 -9.49 -10.66 -1.54
N GLY A 87 -10.35 -9.69 -1.24
CA GLY A 87 -10.03 -8.57 -0.36
C GLY A 87 -9.16 -7.48 -0.99
N LEU A 88 -8.77 -7.57 -2.27
CA LEU A 88 -8.05 -6.51 -2.99
C LEU A 88 -8.92 -5.91 -4.10
N THR A 89 -8.98 -4.59 -4.15
CA THR A 89 -9.48 -3.84 -5.31
C THR A 89 -8.35 -3.01 -5.89
N TYR A 90 -8.20 -3.05 -7.21
CA TYR A 90 -7.20 -2.27 -7.91
C TYR A 90 -7.83 -1.44 -9.03
N GLN A 91 -7.54 -0.15 -9.01
CA GLN A 91 -7.92 0.80 -10.04
C GLN A 91 -6.69 1.54 -10.51
N ALA A 92 -6.62 1.83 -11.80
CA ALA A 92 -5.50 2.58 -12.34
C ALA A 92 -5.88 3.31 -13.62
N SER A 93 -5.20 4.42 -13.87
CA SER A 93 -5.35 5.23 -15.07
C SER A 93 -3.98 5.74 -15.53
N VAL A 94 -3.84 5.94 -16.84
CA VAL A 94 -2.62 6.45 -17.45
C VAL A 94 -3.00 7.64 -18.34
N THR A 95 -2.45 8.80 -18.00
CA THR A 95 -2.57 10.02 -18.81
C THR A 95 -1.29 10.22 -19.63
N ASP A 96 -1.12 11.38 -20.28
CA ASP A 96 0.09 11.68 -21.07
C ASP A 96 1.35 11.92 -20.22
N LYS A 97 1.19 12.16 -18.92
CA LYS A 97 2.31 12.50 -18.03
C LYS A 97 2.43 11.59 -16.82
N GLU A 98 1.33 10.99 -16.37
CA GLU A 98 1.28 10.28 -15.10
C GLU A 98 0.52 8.96 -15.21
N MET A 99 0.93 8.03 -14.36
CA MET A 99 0.19 6.82 -14.04
C MET A 99 -0.31 6.98 -12.60
N LYS A 100 -1.62 6.83 -12.42
CA LYS A 100 -2.27 6.84 -11.12
C LYS A 100 -2.79 5.46 -10.80
N GLN A 101 -2.50 4.97 -9.62
CA GLN A 101 -2.93 3.66 -9.13
C GLN A 101 -3.55 3.81 -7.75
N LEU A 102 -4.62 3.06 -7.51
CA LEU A 102 -5.29 2.94 -6.22
C LEU A 102 -5.45 1.46 -5.91
N LEU A 103 -4.84 1.04 -4.81
CA LEU A 103 -5.04 -0.29 -4.23
C LEU A 103 -5.86 -0.12 -2.96
N VAL A 104 -6.92 -0.91 -2.80
CA VAL A 104 -7.72 -0.97 -1.57
C VAL A 104 -7.72 -2.40 -1.06
N LEU A 105 -7.14 -2.60 0.11
CA LEU A 105 -6.99 -3.88 0.78
C LEU A 105 -7.96 -3.94 1.96
N LYS A 106 -8.89 -4.89 1.95
CA LYS A 106 -9.73 -5.29 3.08
C LYS A 106 -9.01 -6.39 3.84
N LEU A 107 -8.23 -6.02 4.84
CA LEU A 107 -7.29 -6.90 5.53
C LEU A 107 -7.99 -7.99 6.36
N THR A 108 -9.28 -7.82 6.64
CA THR A 108 -10.12 -8.84 7.29
C THR A 108 -10.57 -9.97 6.36
N ASP A 109 -10.52 -9.77 5.04
CA ASP A 109 -10.99 -10.74 4.03
C ASP A 109 -9.89 -11.08 3.00
N ILE A 110 -8.67 -10.58 3.20
CA ILE A 110 -7.61 -10.69 2.21
C ILE A 110 -7.05 -12.12 2.12
N ASP A 111 -6.90 -12.62 0.90
CA ASP A 111 -6.14 -13.86 0.66
C ASP A 111 -4.64 -13.55 0.78
N THR A 112 -4.10 -13.72 1.98
CA THR A 112 -2.68 -13.45 2.27
C THR A 112 -1.74 -14.30 1.43
N ALA A 113 -2.12 -15.53 1.06
CA ALA A 113 -1.29 -16.41 0.24
C ALA A 113 -1.16 -15.91 -1.21
N GLN A 114 -2.23 -15.33 -1.77
CA GLN A 114 -2.16 -14.65 -3.06
C GLN A 114 -1.45 -13.29 -2.96
N LEU A 115 -1.62 -12.58 -1.85
CA LEU A 115 -0.97 -11.29 -1.62
C LEU A 115 0.56 -11.39 -1.61
N LYS A 116 1.13 -12.47 -1.03
CA LYS A 116 2.59 -12.70 -1.01
C LYS A 116 3.21 -12.85 -2.40
N LYS A 117 2.40 -13.20 -3.41
CA LYS A 117 2.87 -13.38 -4.80
C LYS A 117 3.05 -12.05 -5.52
N LEU A 118 2.63 -10.95 -4.92
CA LEU A 118 2.76 -9.63 -5.50
C LEU A 118 4.15 -9.06 -5.18
N ASP A 119 4.93 -8.78 -6.22
CA ASP A 119 6.33 -8.33 -6.12
C ASP A 119 6.55 -7.04 -5.29
N PHE A 120 5.48 -6.28 -5.01
CA PHE A 120 5.54 -5.05 -4.23
C PHE A 120 5.07 -5.21 -2.78
N ILE A 121 4.53 -6.38 -2.35
CA ILE A 121 4.08 -6.59 -0.97
C ILE A 121 4.94 -7.65 -0.28
N GLN A 122 5.69 -7.22 0.74
CA GLN A 122 6.44 -8.13 1.60
C GLN A 122 5.62 -8.51 2.83
N THR A 123 4.89 -9.63 2.75
CA THR A 123 4.20 -10.18 3.93
C THR A 123 5.03 -11.29 4.58
N LEU A 124 5.11 -11.27 5.89
CA LEU A 124 5.72 -12.35 6.68
C LEU A 124 4.62 -13.29 7.21
N GLU A 125 4.99 -14.48 7.70
CA GLU A 125 4.06 -15.60 7.91
C GLU A 125 2.95 -15.34 8.95
N ASP A 126 3.23 -14.53 9.98
CA ASP A 126 2.30 -14.26 11.10
C ASP A 126 1.81 -12.79 11.14
N ALA A 127 1.36 -12.26 10.01
CA ALA A 127 0.99 -10.84 9.89
C ALA A 127 -0.19 -10.44 10.80
N VAL A 128 0.10 -9.68 11.86
CA VAL A 128 -0.87 -8.82 12.54
C VAL A 128 -0.84 -7.46 11.85
N PHE A 129 -1.96 -7.06 11.24
CA PHE A 129 -2.11 -5.75 10.63
C PHE A 129 -2.24 -4.67 11.71
N ASP A 130 -1.14 -4.35 12.37
CA ASP A 130 -1.06 -3.35 13.44
C ASP A 130 -0.67 -1.97 12.90
N VAL A 131 -1.42 -0.94 13.29
CA VAL A 131 -1.25 0.43 12.79
C VAL A 131 0.04 1.08 13.30
N HIS A 132 0.46 0.78 14.54
CA HIS A 132 1.68 1.36 15.10
C HIS A 132 2.92 0.87 14.34
N THR A 133 2.97 -0.43 14.11
CA THR A 133 4.03 -1.08 13.31
C THR A 133 4.05 -0.54 11.89
N ALA A 134 2.89 -0.41 11.24
CA ALA A 134 2.79 0.14 9.91
C ALA A 134 3.33 1.59 9.83
N VAL A 135 3.01 2.43 10.82
CA VAL A 135 3.54 3.80 10.91
C VAL A 135 5.06 3.80 10.99
N VAL A 136 5.65 2.98 11.88
CA VAL A 136 7.11 2.89 12.01
C VAL A 136 7.78 2.51 10.69
N VAL A 137 7.22 1.53 9.96
CA VAL A 137 7.72 1.11 8.66
C VAL A 137 7.65 2.25 7.63
N TYR A 138 6.52 2.94 7.54
CA TYR A 138 6.36 4.05 6.62
C TYR A 138 7.31 5.21 6.92
N GLU A 139 7.49 5.54 8.21
CA GLU A 139 8.42 6.59 8.64
C GLU A 139 9.89 6.21 8.37
N GLN A 140 10.27 4.95 8.55
CA GLN A 140 11.60 4.44 8.18
C GLN A 140 11.87 4.54 6.68
N GLN A 141 10.83 4.50 5.85
CA GLN A 141 10.93 4.72 4.41
C GLN A 141 10.96 6.21 4.04
N GLY A 142 10.80 7.12 5.01
CA GLY A 142 10.81 8.57 4.81
C GLY A 142 9.44 9.18 4.54
N LEU A 143 8.34 8.46 4.80
CA LEU A 143 6.99 9.02 4.73
C LEU A 143 6.63 9.72 6.05
N THR A 144 5.77 10.72 5.97
CA THR A 144 5.20 11.39 7.14
C THR A 144 3.82 10.82 7.44
N CYS A 145 3.61 10.32 8.66
CA CYS A 145 2.35 9.76 9.11
C CYS A 145 1.58 10.71 10.05
N SER A 146 0.26 10.66 9.99
CA SER A 146 -0.63 11.39 10.90
C SER A 146 -1.87 10.56 11.21
N THR A 147 -2.27 10.51 12.47
CA THR A 147 -3.44 9.75 12.94
C THR A 147 -4.52 10.69 13.43
N LYS A 148 -5.76 10.42 13.06
CA LYS A 148 -6.96 11.13 13.52
C LYS A 148 -8.03 10.13 13.97
N PRO A 149 -8.90 10.48 14.93
CA PRO A 149 -10.12 9.71 15.18
C PRO A 149 -10.94 9.60 13.88
N ALA A 150 -11.56 8.45 13.63
CA ALA A 150 -12.52 8.33 12.53
C ALA A 150 -13.79 9.13 12.87
N ALA A 151 -14.29 9.88 11.88
CA ALA A 151 -15.49 10.71 12.01
C ALA A 151 -16.78 9.87 11.96
#